data_AF-Q1DBU2-F1
#
_entry.id   AF-Q1DBU2-F1
#
_cell.length_a   1.000
_cell.length_b   1.000
_cell.length_c   1.000
_cell.angle_alpha   90.00
_cell.angle_beta   90.00
_cell.angle_gamma   90.00
#
_symmetry.space_group_name_H-M   'P 1'
#
loop_
_entity.id
_entity.type
_entity.pdbx_description
1 polymer ?
#
loop_
_entity_poly.entity_id
_entity_poly.type
_entity_poly.pdbx_seq_one_letter_code
_entity_poly.pdbx_strand_id
1 'polypeptide(L)' 'MAESLRGLGNDMNDGVRTLVSGKKALDVGTANPMNLHPDGGWELL' A
#
# COMPACT_ATOMS: atom_id res chain seq x y z
N MET A 1 18.07 8.31 5.15
CA MET A 1 16.68 7.85 5.30
C MET A 1 16.10 7.71 3.90
N ALA A 2 15.38 6.63 3.61
CA ALA A 2 14.67 6.46 2.36
C ALA A 2 13.20 6.78 2.62
N GLU A 3 12.80 7.99 2.24
CA GLU A 3 11.41 8.41 2.28
C GLU A 3 10.81 8.17 0.89
N SER A 4 9.62 7.58 0.82
CA SER A 4 8.87 7.50 -0.44
C SER A 4 7.92 8.67 -0.53
N LEU A 5 8.11 9.51 -1.55
CA LEU A 5 7.29 10.69 -1.81
C LEU A 5 6.24 10.46 -2.92
N ARG A 6 6.18 9.24 -3.49
CA ARG A 6 5.33 8.89 -4.65
C ARG A 6 4.56 7.59 -4.42
N GLY A 7 3.81 7.53 -3.32
CA GLY A 7 2.88 6.42 -3.07
C GLY A 7 3.52 5.03 -3.10
N LEU A 8 4.79 4.89 -2.67
CA LEU A 8 5.56 3.62 -2.71
C LEU A 8 5.73 3.03 -4.13
N GLY A 9 5.74 3.88 -5.16
CA GLY A 9 5.85 3.45 -6.56
C GLY A 9 4.50 3.33 -7.28
N ASN A 10 3.40 3.59 -6.58
CA ASN A 10 2.07 3.75 -7.17
C ASN A 10 1.64 5.23 -7.10
N ASP A 11 1.57 5.90 -8.25
CA ASP A 11 1.18 7.31 -8.34
C ASP A 11 -0.31 7.57 -8.02
N MET A 12 -1.14 6.52 -7.95
CA MET A 12 -2.55 6.60 -7.54
C MET A 12 -2.76 6.24 -6.06
N ASN A 13 -1.69 6.02 -5.30
CA ASN A 13 -1.75 5.72 -3.88
C ASN A 13 -1.75 7.02 -3.05
N ASP A 14 -2.86 7.26 -2.35
CA ASP A 14 -3.09 8.40 -1.47
C ASP A 14 -2.46 8.22 -0.07
N GLY A 15 -1.87 7.06 0.23
CA GLY A 15 -1.09 6.83 1.45
C GLY A 15 -1.16 5.41 2.00
N VAL A 16 -0.49 5.16 3.13
CA VAL A 16 -0.55 3.88 3.84
C VAL A 16 -1.75 3.85 4.78
N ARG A 17 -2.62 2.84 4.67
CA ARG A 17 -3.81 2.68 5.52
C ARG A 17 -3.67 1.59 6.56
N THR A 18 -2.87 0.56 6.28
CA THR A 18 -2.75 -0.59 7.17
C THR A 18 -1.32 -1.11 7.16
N LEU A 19 -0.82 -1.41 8.35
CA LEU A 19 0.48 -2.02 8.56
C LEU A 19 0.27 -3.25 9.42
N VAL A 20 0.58 -4.43 8.88
CA VAL A 20 0.53 -5.69 9.64
C VAL A 20 1.94 -6.23 9.77
N SER A 21 2.41 -6.34 11.01
CA SER A 21 3.72 -6.93 11.27
C SER A 21 3.58 -8.45 11.43
N GLY A 22 4.15 -9.18 10.49
CA GLY A 22 4.42 -10.61 10.61
C GLY A 22 5.79 -10.90 11.23
N LYS A 23 6.09 -12.17 11.49
CA LYS A 23 7.37 -12.58 12.10
C LYS A 23 8.60 -12.31 11.24
N LYS A 24 8.42 -12.20 9.91
CA LYS A 24 9.49 -12.07 8.92
C LYS A 24 9.26 -10.97 7.90
N ALA A 25 8.07 -10.38 7.90
CA ALA A 25 7.64 -9.43 6.89
C ALA A 25 6.73 -8.37 7.53
N LEU A 26 6.68 -7.22 6.88
CA LEU A 26 5.73 -6.16 7.17
C LEU A 26 4.83 -6.05 5.94
N ASP A 27 3.55 -6.38 6.11
CA ASP A 27 2.57 -6.25 5.06
C ASP A 27 1.99 -4.82 5.10
N VAL A 28 2.02 -4.14 3.95
CA VAL A 28 1.60 -2.73 3.83
C VAL A 28 0.39 -2.65 2.92
N GLY A 29 -0.74 -2.21 3.47
CA GLY A 29 -1.93 -1.87 2.69
C GLY A 29 -1.91 -0.40 2.29
N THR A 30 -1.93 -0.14 0.98
CA THR A 30 -2.03 1.19 0.39
C THR A 30 -3.49 1.68 0.34
N ALA A 31 -3.69 2.97 0.17
CA ALA A 31 -5.00 3.59 0.02
C ALA A 31 -5.08 4.17 -1.38
N ASN A 32 -5.63 3.41 -2.33
CA ASN A 32 -5.93 3.91 -3.66
C ASN A 32 -7.43 3.71 -3.96
N PRO A 33 -8.02 4.45 -4.92
CA PRO A 33 -9.42 4.29 -5.32
C PRO A 33 -9.75 2.90 -5.88
N MET A 34 -8.77 2.20 -6.46
CA MET A 34 -8.93 0.84 -6.97
C MET A 34 -9.20 -0.17 -5.87
N ASN A 35 -8.76 0.04 -4.63
CA ASN A 35 -9.02 -0.86 -3.50
C ASN A 35 -10.52 -0.95 -3.15
N LEU A 36 -11.36 -0.04 -3.67
CA LEU A 36 -12.82 -0.07 -3.53
C LEU A 36 -13.52 -0.74 -4.73
N HIS A 37 -12.79 -1.01 -5.81
CA HIS A 37 -13.32 -1.69 -6.98
C HIS A 37 -13.48 -3.20 -6.68
N PRO A 38 -14.52 -3.88 -7.20
CA PRO A 38 -14.69 -5.33 -7.02
C PRO A 38 -13.51 -6.16 -7.54
N ASP A 39 -12.88 -5.71 -8.62
CA ASP A 39 -11.63 -6.27 -9.17
C ASP A 39 -10.37 -5.61 -8.58
N GLY A 40 -10.55 -4.74 -7.58
CA GLY A 40 -9.50 -4.10 -6.83
C GLY A 40 -8.78 -5.08 -5.91
N GLY A 41 -7.45 -5.07 -5.96
CA GLY A 41 -6.62 -5.93 -5.12
C GLY A 41 -5.89 -5.14 -4.04
N TRP A 42 -5.49 -5.86 -2.99
CA TRP A 42 -4.45 -5.39 -2.08
C TRP A 42 -3.12 -5.37 -2.85
N GLU A 43 -2.39 -4.27 -2.81
CA GLU A 43 -1.03 -4.21 -3.35
C GLU A 43 -0.08 -4.88 -2.35
N LEU A 44 0.50 -6.02 -2.74
CA LEU A 44 1.59 -6.65 -2.02
C LEU A 44 2.90 -6.05 -2.52
N LEU A 45 3.61 -5.33 -1.64
CA LEU A 45 4.96 -4.82 -1.86
C LEU A 45 6.01 -5.79 -1.29
#